data_AF-A0A6P8YRI3-F1
#
_entry.id   AF-A0A6P8YRI3-F1
#
_cell.length_a   1.000
_cell.length_b   1.000
_cell.length_c   1.000
_cell.angle_alpha   90.00
_cell.angle_beta   90.00
_cell.angle_gamma   90.00
#
_symmetry.space_group_name_H-M   'P 1'
#
loop_
_entity.id
_entity.type
_entity.pdbx_description
1 polymer ?
#
loop_
_entity_poly.entity_id
_entity_poly.type
_entity_poly.pdbx_seq_one_letter_code
_entity_poly.pdbx_strand_id
1 'polypeptide(L)'
;MKVFPAAQVMSETVANNLEDIHGPDNLKETVKFIRLVDRFFDCLNGHSTTEGRHHLKPDRNPYTDADDPRLNFLQDEFLGYLQDWRQEVQTRPGRYTAMQRKAMTLTQETYEGIYITVHSFVEVVKYLLSPEVGIDFLNSRDLVCQDDLEQYFEAQRERGKLNNNPTLKQALHNDTKIMKMGEIRQTLFKGNTYRKRQANIEIDETPMPRRKLPKTLRN
;
A
#
# COMPACT_ATOMS: atom_id res chain seq x y z
N MET A 1 -13.32 -6.71 3.57
CA MET A 1 -13.41 -5.83 2.38
C MET A 1 -12.35 -6.31 1.38
N LYS A 2 -12.58 -6.24 0.06
CA LYS A 2 -11.59 -6.74 -0.92
C LYS A 2 -10.98 -5.55 -1.67
N VAL A 3 -9.68 -5.31 -1.50
CA VAL A 3 -8.94 -4.26 -2.22
C VAL A 3 -8.58 -4.71 -3.64
N PHE A 4 -8.32 -6.02 -3.82
CA PHE A 4 -7.89 -6.58 -5.11
C PHE A 4 -8.82 -6.24 -6.30
N PRO A 5 -10.15 -6.37 -6.21
CA PRO A 5 -11.03 -5.97 -7.31
C PRO A 5 -10.93 -4.49 -7.65
N ALA A 6 -10.78 -3.61 -6.65
CA ALA A 6 -10.64 -2.17 -6.89
C ALA A 6 -9.34 -1.86 -7.63
N ALA A 7 -8.22 -2.47 -7.21
CA ALA A 7 -6.93 -2.32 -7.89
C ALA A 7 -6.95 -2.87 -9.33
N GLN A 8 -7.67 -3.97 -9.58
CA GLN A 8 -7.79 -4.53 -10.94
C GLN A 8 -8.61 -3.65 -11.88
N VAL A 9 -9.73 -3.08 -11.39
CA VAL A 9 -10.59 -2.19 -12.18
C VAL A 9 -9.85 -0.90 -12.56
N MET A 10 -9.00 -0.41 -11.65
CA MET A 10 -8.23 0.83 -11.84
C MET A 10 -6.82 0.55 -12.37
N SER A 11 -6.65 -0.39 -13.31
CA SER A 11 -5.34 -0.76 -13.84
C SER A 11 -5.07 -0.24 -15.25
N GLU A 12 -3.80 -0.05 -15.59
CA GLU A 12 -3.34 0.33 -16.92
C GLU A 12 -3.90 -0.59 -18.03
N THR A 13 -3.98 -1.91 -17.79
CA THR A 13 -4.56 -2.84 -18.76
C THR A 13 -6.03 -2.55 -19.05
N VAL A 14 -6.81 -2.13 -18.04
CA VAL A 14 -8.21 -1.72 -18.24
C VAL A 14 -8.28 -0.43 -19.05
N ALA A 15 -7.41 0.54 -18.76
CA ALA A 15 -7.30 1.77 -19.53
C ALA A 15 -7.01 1.50 -21.02
N ASN A 16 -6.07 0.62 -21.33
CA ASN A 16 -5.72 0.24 -22.70
C ASN A 16 -6.91 -0.43 -23.42
N ASN A 17 -7.58 -1.38 -22.76
CA ASN A 17 -8.77 -2.02 -23.33
C ASN A 17 -9.90 -1.02 -23.63
N LEU A 18 -10.09 -0.01 -22.77
CA LEU A 18 -11.11 1.01 -22.99
C LEU A 18 -10.80 1.89 -24.20
N GLU A 19 -9.53 2.29 -24.37
CA GLU A 19 -9.07 3.02 -25.57
C GLU A 19 -9.27 2.19 -26.84
N ASP A 20 -8.91 0.91 -26.82
CA ASP A 20 -9.00 0.01 -27.98
C ASP A 20 -10.45 -0.26 -28.40
N ILE A 21 -11.36 -0.47 -27.44
CA ILE A 21 -12.76 -0.82 -27.73
C ILE A 21 -13.58 0.41 -28.13
N HIS A 22 -13.40 1.54 -27.45
CA HIS A 22 -14.26 2.71 -27.60
C HIS A 22 -13.63 3.83 -28.43
N GLY A 23 -12.36 3.69 -28.82
CA GLY A 23 -11.57 4.71 -29.48
C GLY A 23 -11.04 5.77 -28.49
N PRO A 24 -9.97 6.48 -28.86
CA PRO A 24 -9.22 7.35 -27.95
C PRO A 24 -10.01 8.56 -27.46
N ASP A 25 -11.00 9.04 -28.22
CA ASP A 25 -11.68 10.30 -27.93
C ASP A 25 -12.94 10.12 -27.05
N ASN A 26 -13.60 8.97 -27.11
CA ASN A 26 -14.89 8.77 -26.44
C ASN A 26 -14.76 8.62 -24.91
N LEU A 27 -13.66 8.02 -24.43
CA LEU A 27 -13.44 7.73 -23.01
C LEU A 27 -12.16 8.36 -22.46
N LYS A 28 -11.61 9.37 -23.14
CA LYS A 28 -10.33 9.99 -22.83
C LYS A 28 -10.16 10.36 -21.35
N GLU A 29 -11.16 11.02 -20.76
CA GLU A 29 -11.06 11.45 -19.35
C GLU A 29 -11.17 10.28 -18.36
N THR A 30 -11.95 9.25 -18.68
CA THR A 30 -12.03 8.03 -17.85
C THR A 30 -10.71 7.27 -17.88
N VAL A 31 -10.12 7.13 -19.06
CA VAL A 31 -8.82 6.48 -19.24
C VAL A 31 -7.73 7.27 -18.50
N LYS A 32 -7.72 8.60 -18.63
CA LYS A 32 -6.81 9.48 -17.91
C LYS A 32 -6.92 9.28 -16.40
N PHE A 33 -8.14 9.27 -15.87
CA PHE A 33 -8.40 9.00 -14.44
C PHE A 33 -7.84 7.64 -14.01
N ILE A 34 -8.12 6.57 -14.75
CA ILE A 34 -7.64 5.23 -14.43
C ILE A 34 -6.11 5.19 -14.39
N ARG A 35 -5.43 5.76 -15.41
CA ARG A 35 -3.96 5.79 -15.47
C ARG A 35 -3.34 6.57 -14.32
N LEU A 36 -3.90 7.74 -13.98
CA LEU A 36 -3.43 8.55 -12.87
C LEU A 36 -3.56 7.82 -11.52
N VAL A 37 -4.69 7.13 -11.30
CA VAL A 37 -4.93 6.37 -10.07
C VAL A 37 -4.07 5.11 -9.99
N ASP A 38 -3.89 4.36 -11.10
CA ASP A 38 -3.01 3.18 -11.14
C ASP A 38 -1.57 3.58 -10.77
N ARG A 39 -1.08 4.66 -11.40
CA ARG A 39 0.27 5.18 -11.15
C ARG A 39 0.43 5.71 -9.73
N PHE A 40 -0.54 6.46 -9.21
CA PHE A 40 -0.56 6.90 -7.81
C PHE A 40 -0.47 5.70 -6.84
N PHE A 41 -1.26 4.65 -7.10
CA PHE A 41 -1.27 3.46 -6.26
C PHE A 41 0.06 2.70 -6.33
N ASP A 42 0.64 2.56 -7.52
CA ASP A 42 1.92 1.89 -7.72
C ASP A 42 3.08 2.63 -7.03
N CYS A 43 3.11 3.96 -7.12
CA CYS A 43 4.09 4.79 -6.42
C CYS A 43 4.11 4.56 -4.90
N LEU A 44 2.96 4.22 -4.31
CA LEU A 44 2.77 4.06 -2.87
C LEU A 44 2.74 2.61 -2.38
N ASN A 45 2.89 1.63 -3.28
CA ASN A 45 2.70 0.21 -2.97
C ASN A 45 3.86 -0.70 -3.43
N GLY A 46 5.06 -0.14 -3.60
CA GLY A 46 6.26 -0.92 -3.86
C GLY A 46 6.74 -1.65 -2.61
N HIS A 47 6.92 -2.98 -2.68
CA HIS A 47 7.29 -3.79 -1.51
C HIS A 47 8.67 -4.46 -1.63
N SER A 48 9.36 -4.36 -2.77
CA SER A 48 10.69 -4.96 -2.95
C SER A 48 11.46 -4.33 -4.11
N THR A 49 12.77 -4.55 -4.10
CA THR A 49 13.71 -4.11 -5.15
C THR A 49 13.48 -4.77 -6.51
N THR A 50 12.73 -5.88 -6.58
CA THR A 50 12.53 -6.64 -7.82
C THR A 50 11.10 -6.55 -8.36
N GLU A 51 10.16 -6.00 -7.60
CA GLU A 51 8.76 -5.98 -7.97
C GLU A 51 8.49 -5.20 -9.26
N GLY A 52 9.06 -4.00 -9.40
CA GLY A 52 8.84 -3.21 -10.61
C GLY A 52 9.34 -3.91 -11.86
N ARG A 53 10.43 -4.68 -11.75
CA ARG A 53 10.92 -5.53 -12.84
C ARG A 53 9.99 -6.71 -13.13
N HIS A 54 9.54 -7.44 -12.11
CA HIS A 54 8.71 -8.64 -12.30
C HIS A 54 7.31 -8.33 -12.82
N HIS A 55 6.72 -7.21 -12.41
CA HIS A 55 5.39 -6.78 -12.84
C HIS A 55 5.41 -5.79 -13.99
N LEU A 56 6.60 -5.44 -14.50
CA LEU A 56 6.78 -4.42 -15.53
C LEU A 56 6.15 -3.06 -15.14
N LYS A 57 6.19 -2.73 -13.84
CA LYS A 57 5.63 -1.51 -13.25
C LYS A 57 6.74 -0.70 -12.58
N PRO A 58 7.44 0.19 -13.32
CA PRO A 58 8.60 0.91 -12.81
C PRO A 58 8.26 1.82 -11.61
N ASP A 59 7.03 2.31 -11.53
CA ASP A 59 6.57 3.14 -10.40
C ASP A 59 6.57 2.39 -9.05
N ARG A 60 6.63 1.04 -9.06
CA ARG A 60 6.77 0.20 -7.86
C ARG A 60 8.21 -0.03 -7.41
N ASN A 61 9.20 0.49 -8.13
CA ASN A 61 10.59 0.36 -7.71
C ASN A 61 10.81 1.11 -6.39
N PRO A 62 11.82 0.74 -5.58
CA PRO A 62 12.20 1.53 -4.43
C PRO A 62 12.57 2.96 -4.83
N TYR A 63 12.39 3.91 -3.92
CA TYR A 63 12.93 5.26 -4.05
C TYR A 63 14.39 5.23 -3.62
N THR A 64 15.27 5.74 -4.47
CA THR A 64 16.73 5.80 -4.22
C THR A 64 17.28 7.21 -4.31
N ASP A 65 16.44 8.17 -4.69
CA ASP A 65 16.80 9.56 -4.89
C ASP A 65 15.73 10.47 -4.23
N ALA A 66 16.18 11.51 -3.55
CA ALA A 66 15.30 12.52 -2.96
C ALA A 66 14.60 13.37 -4.03
N ASP A 67 15.18 13.47 -5.23
CA ASP A 67 14.64 14.18 -6.39
C ASP A 67 13.95 13.24 -7.40
N ASP A 68 13.51 12.06 -6.93
CA ASP A 68 12.83 11.08 -7.78
C ASP A 68 11.61 11.72 -8.49
N PRO A 69 11.51 11.66 -9.83
CA PRO A 69 10.46 12.32 -10.60
C PRO A 69 9.05 11.82 -10.26
N ARG A 70 8.91 10.64 -9.65
CA ARG A 70 7.61 10.15 -9.14
C ARG A 70 7.07 11.02 -8.01
N LEU A 71 7.93 11.68 -7.23
CA LEU A 71 7.51 12.60 -6.19
C LEU A 71 6.83 13.84 -6.78
N ASN A 72 7.38 14.38 -7.87
CA ASN A 72 6.76 15.50 -8.60
C ASN A 72 5.46 15.07 -9.27
N PHE A 73 5.39 13.84 -9.82
CA PHE A 73 4.13 13.29 -10.32
C PHE A 73 3.04 13.28 -9.22
N LEU A 74 3.37 12.80 -8.02
CA LEU A 74 2.41 12.73 -6.92
C LEU A 74 1.91 14.12 -6.52
N GLN A 75 2.82 15.10 -6.36
CA GLN A 75 2.46 16.44 -5.88
C GLN A 75 1.82 17.31 -6.96
N ASP A 76 2.40 17.40 -8.14
CA ASP A 76 2.02 18.40 -9.13
C ASP A 76 0.98 17.86 -10.10
N GLU A 77 1.18 16.64 -10.61
CA GLU A 77 0.30 16.06 -11.64
C GLU A 77 -0.95 15.42 -11.01
N PHE A 78 -0.77 14.55 -10.01
CA PHE A 78 -1.88 13.80 -9.43
C PHE A 78 -2.77 14.65 -8.53
N LEU A 79 -2.20 15.35 -7.53
CA LEU A 79 -3.01 16.26 -6.69
C LEU A 79 -3.56 17.43 -7.51
N GLY A 80 -2.80 17.96 -8.46
CA GLY A 80 -3.26 18.99 -9.39
C GLY A 80 -4.51 18.54 -10.14
N TYR A 81 -4.49 17.32 -10.71
CA TYR A 81 -5.67 16.75 -11.36
C TYR A 81 -6.89 16.64 -10.43
N LEU A 82 -6.70 16.21 -9.16
CA LEU A 82 -7.82 16.14 -8.21
C LEU A 82 -8.38 17.51 -7.85
N GLN A 83 -7.52 18.53 -7.75
CA GLN A 83 -7.92 19.90 -7.52
C GLN A 83 -8.70 20.46 -8.71
N ASP A 84 -8.20 20.27 -9.92
CA ASP A 84 -8.86 20.69 -11.16
C ASP A 84 -10.22 20.03 -11.30
N TRP A 85 -10.31 18.72 -11.07
CA TRP A 85 -11.58 17.98 -11.12
C TRP A 85 -12.61 18.56 -10.13
N ARG A 86 -12.19 18.87 -8.89
CA ARG A 86 -13.08 19.51 -7.91
C ARG A 86 -13.54 20.89 -8.37
N GLN A 87 -12.64 21.68 -8.94
CA GLN A 87 -12.94 23.02 -9.44
C GLN A 87 -13.91 22.96 -10.62
N GLU A 88 -13.70 22.03 -11.56
CA GLU A 88 -14.60 21.80 -12.69
C GLU A 88 -16.00 21.39 -12.23
N VAL A 89 -16.11 20.53 -11.22
CA VAL A 89 -17.43 20.15 -10.67
C VAL A 89 -18.11 21.34 -9.99
N GLN A 90 -17.38 22.27 -9.38
CA GLN A 90 -17.97 23.47 -8.80
C GLN A 90 -18.45 24.45 -9.87
N THR A 91 -17.67 24.66 -10.93
CA THR A 91 -17.98 25.59 -12.01
C THR A 91 -18.86 24.99 -13.10
N ARG A 92 -19.14 23.68 -13.06
CA ARG A 92 -19.91 22.96 -14.07
C ARG A 92 -21.25 23.66 -14.36
N PRO A 93 -21.50 24.04 -15.63
CA PRO A 93 -22.73 24.71 -16.02
C PRO A 93 -23.93 23.76 -15.87
N GLY A 94 -25.06 24.31 -15.44
CA GLY A 94 -26.28 23.54 -15.19
C GLY A 94 -26.83 23.71 -13.78
N ARG A 95 -28.11 23.38 -13.59
CA ARG A 95 -28.79 23.43 -12.29
C ARG A 95 -28.58 22.13 -11.54
N TYR A 96 -27.41 21.98 -10.93
CA TYR A 96 -27.09 20.86 -10.04
C TYR A 96 -27.29 21.25 -8.58
N THR A 97 -27.91 20.38 -7.79
CA THR A 97 -28.01 20.54 -6.34
C THR A 97 -26.64 20.32 -5.69
N ALA A 98 -26.48 20.80 -4.45
CA ALA A 98 -25.24 20.55 -3.69
C ALA A 98 -24.96 19.05 -3.51
N MET A 99 -26.00 18.23 -3.33
CA MET A 99 -25.86 16.77 -3.22
C MET A 99 -25.39 16.13 -4.53
N GLN A 100 -25.92 16.58 -5.67
CA GLN A 100 -25.48 16.10 -6.98
C GLN A 100 -24.01 16.45 -7.25
N ARG A 101 -23.59 17.69 -6.93
CA ARG A 101 -22.18 18.08 -7.08
C ARG A 101 -21.25 17.27 -6.18
N LYS A 102 -21.65 17.00 -4.93
CA LYS A 102 -20.88 16.13 -4.03
C LYS A 102 -20.72 14.70 -4.56
N ALA A 103 -21.73 14.17 -5.25
CA ALA A 103 -21.67 12.83 -5.85
C ALA A 103 -20.80 12.75 -7.12
N MET A 104 -20.36 13.88 -7.68
CA MET A 104 -19.53 13.95 -8.88
C MET A 104 -18.03 14.00 -8.59
N THR A 105 -17.63 14.08 -7.31
CA THR A 105 -16.22 14.11 -6.88
C THR A 105 -15.97 13.07 -5.80
N LEU A 106 -14.70 12.92 -5.41
CA LEU A 106 -14.36 12.26 -4.15
C LEU A 106 -15.05 12.96 -2.97
N THR A 107 -15.27 12.21 -1.88
CA THR A 107 -15.70 12.80 -0.61
C THR A 107 -14.60 13.71 -0.06
N GLN A 108 -14.97 14.65 0.80
CA GLN A 108 -14.02 15.58 1.40
C GLN A 108 -12.94 14.81 2.17
N GLU A 109 -13.34 13.80 2.93
CA GLU A 109 -12.47 12.97 3.76
C GLU A 109 -11.47 12.18 2.92
N THR A 110 -11.92 11.61 1.79
CA THR A 110 -11.01 10.88 0.89
C THR A 110 -10.02 11.83 0.22
N TYR A 111 -10.47 13.00 -0.23
CA TYR A 111 -9.59 14.00 -0.82
C TYR A 111 -8.52 14.48 0.19
N GLU A 112 -8.95 14.85 1.40
CA GLU A 112 -8.03 15.31 2.45
C GLU A 112 -7.04 14.21 2.85
N GLY A 113 -7.51 12.97 2.97
CA GLY A 113 -6.65 11.81 3.23
C GLY A 113 -5.56 11.66 2.17
N ILE A 114 -5.93 11.68 0.88
CA ILE A 114 -4.97 11.59 -0.23
C ILE A 114 -3.98 12.77 -0.18
N TYR A 115 -4.47 13.99 0.02
CA TYR A 115 -3.65 15.19 0.07
C TYR A 115 -2.59 15.09 1.18
N ILE A 116 -3.01 14.75 2.39
CA ILE A 116 -2.11 14.59 3.54
C ILE A 116 -1.11 13.46 3.29
N THR A 117 -1.57 12.30 2.80
CA THR A 117 -0.69 11.17 2.47
C THR A 117 0.40 11.56 1.48
N VAL A 118 0.06 12.22 0.37
CA VAL A 118 1.03 12.61 -0.66
C VAL A 118 2.06 13.59 -0.11
N HIS A 119 1.62 14.66 0.55
CA HIS A 119 2.55 15.65 1.11
C HIS A 119 3.47 15.03 2.16
N SER A 120 2.91 14.24 3.08
CA SER A 120 3.68 13.59 4.14
C SER A 120 4.68 12.57 3.56
N PHE A 121 4.25 11.78 2.57
CA PHE A 121 5.10 10.80 1.93
C PHE A 121 6.29 11.46 1.23
N VAL A 122 6.05 12.53 0.46
CA VAL A 122 7.12 13.23 -0.26
C VAL A 122 8.14 13.83 0.69
N GLU A 123 7.69 14.47 1.76
CA GLU A 123 8.58 15.04 2.78
C GLU A 123 9.42 13.95 3.47
N VAL A 124 8.80 12.83 3.85
CA VAL A 124 9.50 11.71 4.50
C VAL A 124 10.51 11.08 3.55
N VAL A 125 10.17 10.82 2.29
CA VAL A 125 11.09 10.25 1.30
C VAL A 125 12.30 11.17 1.12
N LYS A 126 12.08 12.47 0.92
CA LYS A 126 13.14 13.48 0.77
C LYS A 126 14.05 13.54 1.99
N TYR A 127 13.47 13.52 3.18
CA TYR A 127 14.23 13.54 4.43
C TYR A 127 15.07 12.27 4.60
N LEU A 128 14.48 11.09 4.42
CA LEU A 128 15.15 9.81 4.64
C LEU A 128 16.27 9.53 3.64
N LEU A 129 16.07 9.92 2.38
CA LEU A 129 17.09 9.79 1.32
C LEU A 129 18.06 10.97 1.29
N SER A 130 17.87 11.97 2.15
CA SER A 130 18.83 13.07 2.26
C SER A 130 20.20 12.56 2.72
N PRO A 131 21.29 13.24 2.33
CA PRO A 131 22.64 12.90 2.80
C PRO A 131 22.80 12.94 4.32
N GLU A 132 21.91 13.64 5.04
CA GLU A 132 21.94 13.76 6.50
C GLU A 132 21.52 12.46 7.20
N VAL A 133 20.52 11.75 6.66
CA VAL A 133 20.05 10.47 7.19
C VAL A 133 20.78 9.30 6.53
N GLY A 134 21.00 9.37 5.22
CA GLY A 134 21.82 8.40 4.47
C GLY A 134 21.18 7.03 4.28
N ILE A 135 19.86 6.94 4.07
CA ILE A 135 19.22 5.68 3.66
C ILE A 135 19.43 5.46 2.16
N ASP A 136 19.90 4.26 1.78
CA ASP A 136 20.22 3.93 0.38
C ASP A 136 18.96 3.82 -0.50
N PHE A 137 17.88 3.25 0.05
CA PHE A 137 16.62 3.07 -0.66
C PHE A 137 15.44 2.88 0.29
N LEU A 138 14.25 3.11 -0.24
CA LEU A 138 13.01 3.05 0.51
C LEU A 138 11.90 2.35 -0.29
N ASN A 139 11.24 1.37 0.31
CA ASN A 139 10.01 0.80 -0.22
C ASN A 139 8.82 1.63 0.28
N SER A 140 7.96 2.08 -0.64
CA SER A 140 6.86 2.98 -0.27
C SER A 140 5.81 2.32 0.62
N ARG A 141 5.53 1.03 0.41
CA ARG A 141 4.52 0.30 1.16
C ARG A 141 4.79 0.28 2.67
N ASP A 142 6.07 0.20 3.04
CA ASP A 142 6.51 0.08 4.44
C ASP A 142 6.27 1.37 5.25
N LEU A 143 6.02 2.51 4.57
CA LEU A 143 5.78 3.79 5.22
C LEU A 143 4.30 4.16 5.34
N VAL A 144 3.53 3.90 4.28
CA VAL A 144 2.19 4.50 4.13
C VAL A 144 1.05 3.52 4.45
N CYS A 145 1.37 2.23 4.57
CA CYS A 145 0.35 1.18 4.62
C CYS A 145 0.26 0.51 5.99
N GLN A 146 -0.97 0.16 6.40
CA GLN A 146 -1.26 -0.59 7.63
C GLN A 146 -1.56 -2.07 7.35
N ASP A 147 -1.22 -2.56 6.15
CA ASP A 147 -1.50 -3.94 5.72
C ASP A 147 -0.97 -4.97 6.72
N ASP A 148 0.21 -4.75 7.31
CA ASP A 148 0.80 -5.68 8.28
C ASP A 148 0.00 -5.77 9.58
N LEU A 149 -0.61 -4.65 9.99
CA LEU A 149 -1.52 -4.61 11.13
C LEU A 149 -2.82 -5.35 10.82
N GLU A 150 -3.34 -5.20 9.59
CA GLU A 150 -4.51 -5.95 9.15
C GLU A 150 -4.23 -7.47 9.09
N GLN A 151 -3.06 -7.87 8.59
CA GLN A 151 -2.62 -9.27 8.59
C GLN A 151 -2.50 -9.83 10.02
N TYR A 152 -2.02 -9.02 10.96
CA TYR A 152 -2.00 -9.40 12.37
C TYR A 152 -3.42 -9.65 12.90
N PHE A 153 -4.39 -8.79 12.57
CA PHE A 153 -5.78 -9.01 12.97
C PHE A 153 -6.42 -10.22 12.29
N GLU A 154 -6.04 -10.51 11.05
CA GLU A 154 -6.46 -11.74 10.36
C GLU A 154 -5.92 -12.98 11.10
N ALA A 155 -4.62 -13.02 11.39
CA ALA A 155 -4.00 -14.11 12.16
C ALA A 155 -4.68 -14.31 13.52
N GLN A 156 -5.04 -13.22 14.21
CA GLN A 156 -5.81 -13.27 15.46
C GLN A 156 -7.16 -13.96 15.30
N ARG A 157 -7.89 -13.68 14.21
CA ARG A 157 -9.22 -14.25 13.92
C ARG A 157 -9.14 -15.70 13.44
N GLU A 158 -8.20 -16.02 12.56
CA GLU A 158 -8.03 -17.38 12.00
C GLU A 158 -7.82 -18.44 13.09
N ARG A 159 -7.12 -18.06 14.17
CA ARG A 159 -6.84 -18.95 15.31
C ARG A 159 -8.08 -19.33 16.13
N GLY A 160 -9.15 -18.53 16.04
CA GLY A 160 -10.45 -18.87 16.61
C GLY A 160 -11.22 -19.93 15.83
N LYS A 161 -10.76 -20.30 14.62
CA LYS A 161 -11.48 -21.14 13.64
C LYS A 161 -12.88 -20.59 13.35
N LEU A 162 -13.91 -21.14 14.02
CA LEU A 162 -15.29 -20.68 13.90
C LEU A 162 -15.58 -19.44 14.77
N ASN A 163 -14.71 -19.16 15.76
CA ASN A 163 -14.84 -18.01 16.64
C ASN A 163 -14.11 -16.79 16.06
N ASN A 164 -14.77 -16.10 15.13
CA ASN A 164 -14.23 -14.91 14.46
C ASN A 164 -14.12 -13.67 15.37
N ASN A 165 -14.72 -13.71 16.56
CA ASN A 165 -14.76 -12.59 17.51
C ASN A 165 -14.24 -13.06 18.88
N PRO A 166 -12.90 -13.16 19.04
CA PRO A 166 -12.32 -13.62 20.29
C PRO A 166 -12.59 -12.65 21.45
N THR A 167 -12.73 -13.19 22.66
CA THR A 167 -12.70 -12.39 23.89
C THR A 167 -11.29 -11.86 24.15
N LEU A 168 -11.15 -10.86 25.02
CA LEU A 168 -9.84 -10.30 25.39
C LEU A 168 -8.86 -11.38 25.88
N LYS A 169 -9.33 -12.33 26.69
CA LYS A 169 -8.51 -13.45 27.18
C LYS A 169 -8.03 -14.36 26.04
N GLN A 170 -8.88 -14.60 25.04
CA GLN A 170 -8.52 -15.39 23.85
C GLN A 170 -7.54 -14.63 22.96
N ALA A 171 -7.74 -13.32 22.78
CA ALA A 171 -6.83 -12.47 22.02
C ALA A 171 -5.42 -12.43 22.65
N LEU A 172 -5.30 -12.28 23.98
CA LEU A 172 -4.01 -12.32 24.69
C LEU A 172 -3.30 -13.68 24.56
N HIS A 173 -4.07 -14.77 24.63
CA HIS A 173 -3.53 -16.12 24.42
C HIS A 173 -3.04 -16.33 22.99
N ASN A 174 -3.81 -15.86 22.01
CA ASN A 174 -3.43 -15.89 20.61
C ASN A 174 -2.18 -15.05 20.36
N ASP A 175 -2.10 -13.86 20.94
CA ASP A 175 -0.98 -12.94 20.81
C ASP A 175 0.34 -13.57 21.28
N THR A 176 0.33 -14.15 22.49
CA THR A 176 1.49 -14.88 23.03
C THR A 176 1.99 -15.95 22.06
N LYS A 177 1.07 -16.65 21.40
CA LYS A 177 1.41 -17.70 20.43
C LYS A 177 1.85 -17.12 19.07
N ILE A 178 1.32 -15.98 18.63
CA ILE A 178 1.76 -15.32 17.38
C ILE A 178 3.20 -14.86 17.55
N MET A 179 3.50 -14.22 18.68
CA MET A 179 4.86 -13.79 19.03
C MET A 179 5.83 -14.98 19.14
N LYS A 180 5.45 -16.07 19.82
CA LYS A 180 6.31 -17.24 20.00
C LYS A 180 6.61 -18.00 18.70
N MET A 181 5.68 -18.02 17.76
CA MET A 181 5.86 -18.75 16.50
C MET A 181 6.46 -17.87 15.38
N GLY A 182 6.64 -16.56 15.60
CA GLY A 182 7.20 -15.66 14.60
C GLY A 182 6.36 -15.52 13.33
N GLU A 183 5.07 -15.87 13.40
CA GLU A 183 4.19 -16.01 12.22
C GLU A 183 4.05 -14.71 11.42
N ILE A 184 4.00 -13.56 12.09
CA ILE A 184 3.90 -12.24 11.43
C ILE A 184 5.09 -12.03 10.50
N ARG A 185 6.32 -12.38 10.93
CA ARG A 185 7.53 -12.22 10.08
C ARG A 185 7.49 -13.07 8.82
N GLN A 186 6.79 -14.20 8.82
CA GLN A 186 6.68 -15.07 7.65
C GLN A 186 5.61 -14.59 6.65
N THR A 187 4.64 -13.78 7.08
CA THR A 187 3.60 -13.22 6.19
C THR A 187 3.98 -11.89 5.56
N LEU A 188 4.94 -11.13 6.11
CA LEU A 188 5.45 -9.85 5.55
C LEU A 188 5.88 -9.95 4.07
N PHE A 189 6.28 -11.13 3.59
CA PHE A 189 6.61 -11.37 2.18
C PHE A 189 5.39 -11.49 1.24
N LYS A 190 4.16 -11.39 1.77
CA LYS A 190 2.92 -11.50 1.00
C LYS A 190 2.17 -10.17 1.04
N GLY A 191 2.13 -9.50 -0.10
CA GLY A 191 1.27 -8.35 -0.29
C GLY A 191 -0.21 -8.72 -0.31
N ASN A 192 -1.09 -7.72 -0.18
CA ASN A 192 -2.56 -7.85 -0.27
C ASN A 192 -3.09 -8.23 -1.68
N THR A 193 -2.20 -8.66 -2.58
CA THR A 193 -2.53 -9.21 -3.90
C THR A 193 -2.33 -10.71 -3.87
N TYR A 194 -3.32 -11.45 -4.40
CA TYR A 194 -3.40 -12.91 -4.37
C TYR A 194 -2.16 -13.56 -5.03
N ARG A 195 -1.08 -13.79 -4.27
CA ARG A 195 0.06 -14.61 -4.71
C ARG A 195 -0.06 -16.01 -4.13
N LYS A 196 0.12 -17.02 -4.99
CA LYS A 196 0.31 -18.42 -4.57
C LYS A 196 1.44 -18.47 -3.55
N ARG A 197 1.28 -19.28 -2.48
CA ARG A 197 2.31 -19.56 -1.47
C ARG A 197 3.64 -19.83 -2.19
N GLN A 198 4.63 -18.94 -2.02
CA GLN A 198 6.02 -19.38 -2.18
C GLN A 198 6.27 -20.36 -1.03
N ALA A 199 6.32 -21.64 -1.40
CA ALA A 199 6.76 -22.70 -0.51
C ALA A 199 8.27 -22.55 -0.30
N ASN A 200 8.69 -22.85 0.93
CA ASN A 200 10.06 -23.12 1.36
C ASN A 200 10.90 -21.89 1.71
N ILE A 201 10.62 -21.31 2.88
CA ILE A 201 11.70 -20.79 3.72
C ILE A 201 12.25 -22.04 4.44
N GLU A 202 13.48 -22.45 4.16
CA GLU A 202 14.17 -23.44 4.99
C GLU A 202 14.37 -22.80 6.37
N ILE A 203 13.63 -23.32 7.35
CA ILE A 203 13.79 -22.93 8.75
C ILE A 203 15.02 -23.69 9.26
N ASP A 204 16.09 -22.96 9.58
CA ASP A 204 17.26 -23.52 10.23
C ASP A 204 16.87 -24.07 11.62
N GLU A 205 16.87 -25.38 11.77
CA GLU A 205 16.62 -26.07 13.04
C GLU A 205 17.89 -26.22 13.90
N THR A 206 19.01 -25.58 13.53
CA THR A 206 20.24 -25.65 14.29
C THR A 206 20.00 -25.19 15.74
N PRO A 207 20.25 -26.06 16.74
CA PRO A 207 20.00 -25.72 18.13
C PRO A 207 20.87 -24.54 18.55
N MET A 208 20.23 -23.45 19.02
CA MET A 208 20.95 -22.32 19.59
C MET A 208 21.87 -22.80 20.73
N PRO A 209 23.15 -22.36 20.76
CA PRO A 209 24.09 -22.79 21.78
C PRO A 209 23.54 -22.45 23.17
N ARG A 210 23.34 -23.49 23.99
CA ARG A 210 22.87 -23.32 25.37
C ARG A 210 23.87 -22.45 26.12
N ARG A 211 23.41 -21.31 26.62
CA ARG A 211 24.22 -20.43 27.50
C ARG A 211 24.64 -21.27 28.72
N LYS A 212 25.91 -21.63 28.81
CA LYS A 212 26.43 -22.36 29.97
C LYS A 212 26.34 -21.43 31.17
N LEU A 213 25.61 -21.84 32.21
CA LEU A 213 25.66 -21.15 33.50
C LEU A 213 27.13 -21.03 33.93
N PRO A 214 27.62 -19.81 34.26
CA PRO A 214 28.93 -19.64 34.86
C PRO A 214 29.08 -20.60 36.04
N LYS A 215 30.24 -21.26 36.15
CA LYS A 215 30.51 -22.23 37.23
C LYS A 215 30.32 -21.63 38.63
N THR A 216 30.34 -20.30 38.76
CA THR A 216 30.11 -19.54 39.99
C THR A 216 28.66 -19.50 40.46
N LEU A 217 27.70 -19.93 39.65
CA LEU A 217 26.26 -19.94 39.96
C LEU A 217 25.68 -21.35 40.10
N ARG A 218 26.55 -22.39 40.17
CA ARG A 218 26.16 -23.76 40.48
C ARG A 218 26.45 -24.05 41.96
N ASN A 219 25.56 -23.56 42.84
CA ASN A 219 25.40 -24.08 44.19
C ASN A 219 23.95 -24.56 44.33
#